data_AF-A0A935W512-F1
#
_entry.id   AF-A0A935W512-F1
#
_cell.length_a   1.000
_cell.length_b   1.000
_cell.length_c   1.000
_cell.angle_alpha   90.00
_cell.angle_beta   90.00
_cell.angle_gamma   90.00
#
_symmetry.space_group_name_H-M   'P 1'
#
loop_
_entity.id
_entity.type
_entity.pdbx_description
1 polymer ?
#
loop_
_entity_poly.entity_id
_entity_poly.type
_entity_poly.pdbx_seq_one_letter_code
_entity_poly.pdbx_strand_id
1 'polypeptide(L)'
;MPEPGNAYLAVKLAAQLFGKPLESLEPDELRRVNRVATRQREIEGLILATPEAAAVMLPEASIDAHLKEIRDRYDSDDEQLADLETVGLDARSLRHAVARDMLVEAVLERSRRMRRPSATPTSRFSGTCTGIAFAAPKRVCYATFWSPSTSNWRTTSVSPPGTG
;
A
#
# COMPACT_ATOMS: atom_id res chain seq x y z
N MET A 1 -1.77 -10.48 -16.42
CA MET A 1 -1.19 -10.68 -15.06
C MET A 1 -1.00 -9.30 -14.46
N PRO A 2 -1.33 -9.06 -13.17
CA PRO A 2 -1.02 -7.78 -12.55
C PRO A 2 0.51 -7.59 -12.57
N GLU A 3 0.97 -6.44 -13.05
CA GLU A 3 2.37 -6.04 -12.93
C GLU A 3 2.80 -6.20 -11.45
N PRO A 4 4.00 -6.73 -11.14
CA PRO A 4 4.39 -7.06 -9.76
C PRO A 4 4.34 -5.86 -8.81
N GLY A 5 4.50 -4.63 -9.33
CA GLY A 5 4.31 -3.40 -8.57
C GLY A 5 2.86 -3.08 -8.16
N ASN A 6 1.87 -3.82 -8.69
CA ASN A 6 0.45 -3.69 -8.36
C ASN A 6 0.02 -4.63 -7.23
N ALA A 7 0.73 -5.75 -7.01
CA ALA A 7 0.40 -6.70 -5.94
C ALA A 7 0.58 -6.07 -4.55
N TYR A 8 1.68 -5.35 -4.32
CA TYR A 8 1.88 -4.59 -3.07
C TYR A 8 0.80 -3.52 -2.85
N LEU A 9 0.43 -2.78 -3.92
CA LEU A 9 -0.67 -1.82 -3.85
C LEU A 9 -2.01 -2.50 -3.56
N ALA A 10 -2.27 -3.66 -4.13
CA ALA A 10 -3.50 -4.41 -3.90
C ALA A 10 -3.61 -4.88 -2.45
N VAL A 11 -2.53 -5.42 -1.87
CA VAL A 11 -2.48 -5.80 -0.44
C VAL A 11 -2.74 -4.58 0.45
N LYS A 12 -2.05 -3.48 0.16
CA LYS A 12 -2.19 -2.20 0.85
C LYS A 12 -3.63 -1.66 0.78
N LEU A 13 -4.25 -1.72 -0.40
CA LEU A 13 -5.61 -1.24 -0.63
C LEU A 13 -6.68 -2.17 -0.07
N ALA A 14 -6.46 -3.49 -0.06
CA ALA A 14 -7.35 -4.45 0.59
C ALA A 14 -7.49 -4.13 2.08
N ALA A 15 -6.36 -3.93 2.76
CA ALA A 15 -6.31 -3.52 4.15
C ALA A 15 -6.98 -2.16 4.38
N GLN A 16 -6.74 -1.16 3.52
CA GLN A 16 -7.31 0.18 3.68
C GLN A 16 -8.82 0.29 3.37
N LEU A 17 -9.30 -0.42 2.34
CA LEU A 17 -10.67 -0.31 1.87
C LEU A 17 -11.63 -1.26 2.60
N PHE A 18 -11.15 -2.43 2.99
CA PHE A 18 -11.98 -3.51 3.51
C PHE A 18 -11.52 -4.03 4.88
N GLY A 19 -10.30 -3.71 5.33
CA GLY A 19 -9.76 -4.22 6.59
C GLY A 19 -9.58 -5.74 6.61
N LYS A 20 -9.35 -6.35 5.44
CA LYS A 20 -9.22 -7.80 5.24
C LYS A 20 -7.99 -8.11 4.36
N PRO A 21 -7.40 -9.32 4.46
CA PRO A 21 -6.30 -9.71 3.59
C PRO A 21 -6.81 -9.91 2.16
N LEU A 22 -5.89 -9.79 1.20
CA LEU A 22 -6.20 -9.87 -0.23
C LEU A 22 -6.88 -11.21 -0.60
N GLU A 23 -6.47 -12.30 0.03
CA GLU A 23 -7.04 -13.65 -0.18
C GLU A 23 -8.46 -13.85 0.38
N SER A 24 -8.89 -13.02 1.33
CA SER A 24 -10.22 -13.09 1.95
C SER A 24 -11.22 -12.13 1.30
N LEU A 25 -10.84 -11.47 0.21
CA LEU A 25 -11.72 -10.57 -0.51
C LEU A 25 -12.65 -11.33 -1.46
N GLU A 26 -13.91 -10.93 -1.46
CA GLU A 26 -14.89 -11.42 -2.43
C GLU A 26 -14.52 -10.97 -3.85
N PRO A 27 -14.97 -11.67 -4.91
CA PRO A 27 -14.64 -11.32 -6.30
C PRO A 27 -14.98 -9.87 -6.68
N ASP A 28 -16.06 -9.30 -6.12
CA ASP A 28 -16.41 -7.89 -6.30
C ASP A 28 -15.46 -6.92 -5.58
N GLU A 29 -15.04 -7.28 -4.37
CA GLU A 29 -14.08 -6.51 -3.58
C GLU A 29 -12.71 -6.52 -4.27
N LEU A 30 -12.26 -7.69 -4.74
CA LEU A 30 -11.04 -7.86 -5.54
C LEU A 30 -11.06 -7.02 -6.83
N ARG A 31 -12.18 -7.01 -7.57
CA ARG A 31 -12.33 -6.16 -8.76
C ARG A 31 -12.18 -4.68 -8.41
N ARG A 32 -12.77 -4.25 -7.28
CA ARG A 32 -12.66 -2.88 -6.81
C ARG A 32 -11.23 -2.52 -6.40
N VAL A 33 -10.55 -3.38 -5.63
CA VAL A 33 -9.14 -3.19 -5.26
C VAL A 33 -8.27 -3.05 -6.50
N ASN A 34 -8.38 -3.99 -7.45
CA ASN A 34 -7.57 -3.97 -8.67
C ASN A 34 -7.80 -2.69 -9.49
N ARG A 35 -9.05 -2.24 -9.64
CA ARG A 35 -9.37 -1.00 -10.35
C ARG A 35 -8.73 0.22 -9.68
N VAL A 36 -8.81 0.30 -8.35
CA VAL A 36 -8.20 1.40 -7.58
C VAL A 36 -6.69 1.33 -7.67
N ALA A 37 -6.09 0.14 -7.56
CA ALA A 37 -4.65 -0.08 -7.64
C ALA A 37 -4.08 0.37 -9.00
N THR A 38 -4.74 -0.02 -10.10
CA THR A 38 -4.37 0.44 -11.45
C THR A 38 -4.43 1.96 -11.55
N ARG A 39 -5.53 2.58 -11.10
CA ARG A 39 -5.67 4.04 -11.16
C ARG A 39 -4.62 4.77 -10.32
N GLN A 40 -4.34 4.24 -9.13
CA GLN A 40 -3.31 4.80 -8.26
C GLN A 40 -1.93 4.69 -8.92
N ARG A 41 -1.63 3.56 -9.56
CA ARG A 41 -0.37 3.36 -10.28
C ARG A 41 -0.18 4.38 -11.41
N GLU A 42 -1.23 4.67 -12.17
CA GLU A 42 -1.22 5.70 -13.21
C GLU A 42 -0.90 7.08 -12.62
N ILE A 43 -1.60 7.47 -11.54
CA ILE A 43 -1.41 8.77 -10.88
C ILE A 43 0.01 8.89 -10.33
N GLU A 44 0.52 7.85 -9.68
CA GLU A 44 1.88 7.83 -9.18
C GLU A 44 2.91 7.94 -10.32
N GLY A 45 2.65 7.31 -11.47
CA GLY A 45 3.47 7.50 -12.67
C GLY A 45 3.50 8.95 -13.14
N LEU A 46 2.35 9.63 -13.15
CA LEU A 46 2.27 11.05 -13.47
C LEU A 46 3.02 11.93 -12.45
N ILE A 47 2.93 11.61 -11.15
CA ILE A 47 3.67 12.31 -10.10
C ILE A 47 5.18 12.14 -10.30
N LEU A 48 5.63 10.93 -10.60
CA LEU A 48 7.05 10.65 -10.81
C LEU A 48 7.60 11.22 -12.12
N ALA A 49 6.73 11.56 -13.08
CA ALA A 49 7.10 12.27 -14.30
C ALA A 49 7.26 13.80 -14.09
N THR A 50 6.93 14.32 -12.90
CA THR A 50 7.07 15.75 -12.61
C THR A 50 8.54 16.16 -12.45
N PRO A 51 8.91 17.43 -12.76
CA PRO A 51 10.28 17.91 -12.56
C PRO A 51 10.68 17.90 -11.07
N GLU A 52 9.72 18.00 -10.15
CA GLU A 52 9.95 17.89 -8.72
C GLU A 52 10.50 16.51 -8.32
N ALA A 53 10.13 15.45 -9.06
CA ALA A 53 10.65 14.11 -8.82
C ALA A 53 12.15 13.99 -9.07
N ALA A 54 12.68 14.70 -10.07
CA ALA A 54 14.11 14.72 -10.37
C ALA A 54 14.94 15.37 -9.25
N ALA A 55 14.32 16.22 -8.43
CA ALA A 55 14.97 16.88 -7.30
C ALA A 55 14.91 16.07 -6.00
N VAL A 56 14.24 14.91 -5.99
CA VAL A 56 14.14 14.04 -4.82
C VAL A 56 15.09 12.86 -4.97
N MET A 57 16.04 12.76 -4.05
CA MET A 57 16.90 11.58 -3.93
C MET A 57 16.53 10.83 -2.65
N LEU A 58 16.23 9.53 -2.78
CA LEU A 58 16.04 8.64 -1.66
C LEU A 58 17.34 7.87 -1.40
N PRO A 59 17.92 7.96 -0.19
CA PRO A 59 19.03 7.11 0.20
C PRO A 59 18.58 5.64 0.27
N GLU A 60 19.41 4.72 -0.24
CA GLU A 60 19.17 3.28 -0.15
C GLU A 60 18.97 2.83 1.32
N ALA A 61 19.72 3.42 2.25
CA ALA A 61 19.58 3.16 3.68
C ALA A 61 18.17 3.46 4.23
N SER A 62 17.46 4.43 3.65
CA SER A 62 16.07 4.73 4.04
C SER A 62 15.11 3.64 3.54
N ILE A 63 15.35 3.10 2.34
CA ILE A 63 14.58 2.00 1.78
C ILE A 63 14.82 0.73 2.61
N ASP A 64 16.08 0.46 2.96
CA ASP A 64 16.47 -0.68 3.80
C ASP A 64 15.85 -0.58 5.19
N ALA A 65 15.83 0.61 5.79
CA ALA A 65 15.17 0.83 7.09
C ALA A 65 13.66 0.51 7.02
N HIS A 66 12.96 0.97 5.98
CA HIS A 66 11.54 0.63 5.79
C HIS A 66 11.31 -0.85 5.49
N LEU A 67 12.18 -1.50 4.71
CA LEU A 67 12.10 -2.94 4.49
C LEU A 67 12.35 -3.72 5.78
N LYS A 68 13.30 -3.27 6.61
CA LYS A 68 13.54 -3.85 7.93
C LYS A 68 12.31 -3.71 8.84
N GLU A 69 11.64 -2.55 8.85
CA GLU A 69 10.38 -2.36 9.58
C GLU A 69 9.24 -3.28 9.06
N ILE A 70 9.29 -3.69 7.78
CA ILE A 70 8.38 -4.70 7.24
C ILE A 70 8.77 -6.10 7.74
N ARG A 71 10.05 -6.46 7.69
CA ARG A 71 10.56 -7.76 8.15
C ARG A 71 10.39 -7.96 9.66
N ASP A 72 10.65 -6.94 10.47
CA ASP A 72 10.56 -6.98 11.94
C ASP A 72 9.14 -7.32 12.46
N ARG A 73 8.13 -7.34 11.58
CA ARG A 73 6.78 -7.78 11.93
C ARG A 73 6.62 -9.30 11.90
N TYR A 74 7.53 -10.00 11.23
CA TYR A 74 7.52 -11.45 11.13
C TYR A 74 8.44 -12.05 12.17
N ASP A 75 8.09 -13.25 12.64
CA ASP A 75 8.95 -13.98 13.58
C ASP A 75 10.19 -14.53 12.85
N SER A 76 10.08 -14.78 11.53
CA SER A 76 11.18 -15.27 10.70
C SER A 76 11.11 -14.79 9.25
N ASP A 77 12.26 -14.82 8.56
CA ASP A 77 12.35 -14.50 7.13
C ASP A 77 11.56 -15.49 6.26
N ASP A 78 11.46 -16.76 6.68
CA ASP A 78 10.70 -17.81 5.98
C ASP A 78 9.19 -17.53 6.02
N GLU A 79 8.68 -17.06 7.17
CA GLU A 79 7.28 -16.67 7.32
C GLU A 79 6.95 -15.47 6.44
N GLN A 80 7.84 -14.47 6.40
CA GLN A 80 7.69 -13.33 5.51
C GLN A 80 7.65 -13.76 4.04
N LEU A 81 8.55 -14.66 3.64
CA LEU A 81 8.62 -15.14 2.27
C LEU A 81 7.35 -15.89 1.85
N ALA A 82 6.83 -16.76 2.72
CA ALA A 82 5.58 -17.50 2.46
C ALA A 82 4.38 -16.56 2.26
N ASP A 83 4.28 -15.50 3.06
CA ASP A 83 3.24 -14.48 2.91
C ASP A 83 3.40 -13.68 1.62
N LEU A 84 4.64 -13.31 1.25
CA LEU A 84 4.92 -12.62 -0.01
C LEU A 84 4.53 -13.48 -1.21
N GLU A 85 4.88 -14.77 -1.21
CA GLU A 85 4.57 -15.70 -2.29
C GLU A 85 3.06 -15.87 -2.48
N THR A 86 2.29 -15.90 -1.39
CA THR A 86 0.81 -16.02 -1.43
C THR A 86 0.16 -14.88 -2.22
N VAL A 87 0.74 -13.67 -2.14
CA VAL A 87 0.24 -12.49 -2.87
C VAL A 87 0.98 -12.24 -4.19
N GLY A 88 1.89 -13.13 -4.58
CA GLY A 88 2.68 -13.02 -5.80
C GLY A 88 3.77 -11.94 -5.76
N LEU A 89 4.29 -11.66 -4.58
CA LEU A 89 5.43 -10.76 -4.35
C LEU A 89 6.70 -11.56 -4.06
N ASP A 90 7.83 -10.91 -4.34
CA ASP A 90 9.18 -11.37 -3.99
C ASP A 90 9.95 -10.21 -3.35
N ALA A 91 11.11 -10.47 -2.74
CA ALA A 91 11.88 -9.44 -2.05
C ALA A 91 12.29 -8.25 -2.95
N ARG A 92 12.57 -8.50 -4.24
CA ARG A 92 12.95 -7.46 -5.20
C ARG A 92 11.74 -6.65 -5.63
N SER A 93 10.61 -7.29 -5.94
CA SER A 93 9.38 -6.57 -6.30
C SER A 93 8.83 -5.77 -5.11
N LEU A 94 8.96 -6.30 -3.89
CA LEU A 94 8.66 -5.56 -2.65
C LEU A 94 9.55 -4.32 -2.51
N ARG A 95 10.88 -4.46 -2.63
CA ARG A 95 11.82 -3.33 -2.58
C ARG A 95 11.43 -2.24 -3.58
N HIS A 96 11.17 -2.60 -4.83
CA HIS A 96 10.77 -1.66 -5.87
C HIS A 96 9.43 -0.96 -5.54
N ALA A 97 8.47 -1.69 -4.99
CA ALA A 97 7.18 -1.12 -4.62
C ALA A 97 7.30 -0.13 -3.46
N VAL A 98 8.08 -0.48 -2.42
CA VAL A 98 8.37 0.37 -1.26
C VAL A 98 9.14 1.62 -1.66
N ALA A 99 10.22 1.47 -2.43
CA ALA A 99 11.03 2.60 -2.89
C ALA A 99 10.19 3.62 -3.67
N ARG A 100 9.29 3.13 -4.52
CA ARG A 100 8.41 4.00 -5.31
C ARG A 100 7.35 4.68 -4.45
N ASP A 101 6.77 3.98 -3.46
CA ASP A 101 5.83 4.56 -2.49
C ASP A 101 6.48 5.71 -1.71
N MET A 102 7.70 5.46 -1.20
CA MET A 102 8.51 6.49 -0.52
C MET A 102 8.82 7.68 -1.42
N LEU A 103 9.10 7.43 -2.71
CA LEU A 103 9.47 8.48 -3.66
C LEU A 103 8.26 9.38 -3.94
N VAL A 104 7.10 8.78 -4.21
CA VAL A 104 5.85 9.51 -4.41
C VAL A 104 5.54 10.39 -3.20
N GLU A 105 5.62 9.85 -1.98
CA GLU A 105 5.38 10.63 -0.76
C GLU A 105 6.37 11.78 -0.60
N ALA A 106 7.65 11.54 -0.87
CA ALA A 106 8.68 12.58 -0.81
C ALA A 106 8.47 13.69 -1.84
N VAL A 107 8.04 13.34 -3.07
CA VAL A 107 7.67 14.32 -4.11
C VAL A 107 6.46 15.13 -3.69
N LEU A 108 5.38 14.47 -3.25
CA LEU A 108 4.16 15.16 -2.79
C LEU A 108 4.45 16.12 -1.63
N GLU A 109 5.25 15.69 -0.67
CA GLU A 109 5.68 16.53 0.44
C GLU A 109 6.53 17.73 -0.03
N ARG A 110 7.42 17.53 -1.00
CA ARG A 110 8.18 18.64 -1.60
C ARG A 110 7.28 19.61 -2.34
N SER A 111 6.34 19.12 -3.16
CA SER A 111 5.37 19.96 -3.88
C SER A 111 4.51 20.79 -2.91
N ARG A 112 4.13 20.22 -1.76
CA ARG A 112 3.42 20.95 -0.70
C ARG A 112 4.25 22.10 -0.13
N ARG A 113 5.56 21.89 0.11
CA ARG A 113 6.46 22.95 0.61
C ARG A 113 6.72 24.05 -0.40
N MET A 114 6.77 23.72 -1.70
CA MET A 114 7.00 24.69 -2.77
C MET A 114 5.80 25.60 -3.05
N ARG A 115 4.57 25.12 -2.83
CA ARG A 115 3.40 26.00 -2.87
C ARG A 115 3.56 27.03 -1.75
N ARG A 116 3.71 28.31 -2.12
CA ARG A 116 3.59 29.44 -1.19
C ARG A 116 2.32 29.22 -0.35
N PRO A 117 2.37 29.30 0.99
CA PRO A 117 1.16 29.37 1.77
C PRO A 117 0.43 30.64 1.32
N SER A 118 -0.68 30.49 0.61
CA SER A 118 -1.55 31.63 0.31
C SER A 118 -2.08 32.12 1.65
N ALA A 119 -1.50 33.21 2.15
CA ALA A 119 -2.04 33.93 3.29
C ALA A 119 -3.34 34.61 2.86
N THR A 120 -4.44 33.86 2.84
CA THR A 120 -5.80 34.41 2.86
C THR A 120 -6.75 33.37 3.43
N PRO A 121 -7.21 33.48 4.68
CA PRO A 121 -8.39 32.75 5.13
C PRO A 121 -9.62 33.43 4.54
N THR A 122 -9.90 33.21 3.25
CA THR A 122 -11.23 33.55 2.70
C THR A 122 -12.16 32.41 3.08
N SER A 123 -12.69 32.52 4.29
CA SER A 123 -13.99 31.96 4.64
C SER A 123 -15.02 32.44 3.63
N ARG A 124 -15.44 31.55 2.74
CA ARG A 124 -16.82 31.32 2.27
C ARG A 124 -16.78 30.36 1.09
N PHE A 125 -16.91 29.07 1.37
CA PHE A 125 -17.28 28.08 0.34
C PHE A 125 -18.42 27.22 0.87
N SER A 126 -19.65 27.74 0.72
CA SER A 126 -20.86 26.93 0.73
C SER A 126 -21.06 26.41 -0.69
N GLY A 127 -20.49 25.25 -0.97
CA GLY A 127 -20.65 24.55 -2.25
C GLY A 127 -20.34 23.08 -2.03
N THR A 128 -21.37 22.25 -2.04
CA THR A 128 -21.30 20.79 -1.92
C THR A 128 -20.59 20.20 -3.13
N CYS A 129 -19.26 20.12 -3.09
CA CYS A 129 -18.49 19.27 -3.98
C CYS A 129 -18.42 17.86 -3.39
N THR A 130 -19.43 17.05 -3.69
CA THR A 130 -19.31 15.59 -3.65
C THR A 130 -18.37 15.19 -4.78
N GLY A 131 -17.11 14.88 -4.47
CA GLY A 131 -16.18 14.44 -5.50
C GLY A 131 -14.73 14.45 -5.06
N ILE A 132 -14.27 13.28 -4.59
CA ILE A 132 -12.86 12.92 -4.41
C ILE A 132 -12.16 13.75 -3.34
N ALA A 133 -12.44 13.40 -2.08
CA ALA A 133 -11.51 13.67 -1.01
C ALA A 133 -10.21 12.90 -1.30
N PHE A 134 -9.19 13.60 -1.78
CA PHE A 134 -7.82 13.14 -1.70
C PHE A 134 -7.46 13.19 -0.21
N ALA A 135 -7.89 12.16 0.52
CA ALA A 135 -7.54 11.98 1.92
C ALA A 135 -6.02 11.86 1.95
N ALA A 136 -5.34 12.93 2.35
CA ALA A 136 -3.94 12.86 2.72
C ALA A 136 -3.84 11.83 3.85
N PRO A 137 -3.19 10.67 3.64
CA PRO A 137 -2.93 9.81 4.77
C PRO A 137 -1.77 10.43 5.53
N LYS A 138 -2.08 11.05 6.67
CA LYS A 138 -1.12 11.08 7.78
C LYS A 138 -0.66 9.65 7.96
N ARG A 139 0.64 9.37 7.78
CA ARG A 139 1.36 8.16 8.19
C ARG A 139 0.39 7.04 8.60
N VAL A 140 -0.32 6.47 7.62
CA VAL A 140 -1.02 5.22 7.88
C VAL A 140 0.13 4.26 7.87
N CYS A 141 0.66 3.98 9.07
CA CYS A 141 1.55 2.86 9.25
C CYS A 141 0.77 1.67 8.69
N TYR A 142 1.16 1.22 7.49
CA TYR A 142 0.71 -0.03 6.87
C TYR A 142 1.01 -1.26 7.77
N ALA A 143 1.65 -1.00 8.91
CA ALA A 143 2.03 -1.89 10.00
C ALA A 143 0.88 -2.59 10.73
N THR A 144 -0.38 -2.14 10.66
CA THR A 144 -1.44 -2.77 11.46
C THR A 144 -1.97 -4.08 10.85
N PHE A 145 -1.77 -4.32 9.55
CA PHE A 145 -2.45 -5.42 8.86
C PHE A 145 -1.55 -6.61 8.50
N TRP A 146 -0.25 -6.38 8.32
CA TRP A 146 0.77 -7.44 8.26
C TRP A 146 1.28 -7.72 9.67
N SER A 147 0.37 -8.07 10.57
CA SER A 147 0.67 -8.47 11.94
C SER A 147 0.47 -10.00 12.04
N PRO A 148 1.45 -10.77 12.52
CA PRO A 148 1.34 -12.23 12.61
C PRO A 148 0.26 -12.67 13.62
N SER A 149 -0.15 -11.76 14.52
CA SER A 149 -1.05 -12.08 15.64
C SER A 149 -2.52 -12.29 15.29
N THR A 150 -2.93 -12.22 14.03
CA THR A 150 -4.26 -12.67 13.58
C THR A 150 -4.22 -13.82 12.59
N SER A 151 -3.10 -14.52 12.48
CA SER A 151 -3.05 -15.85 11.85
C SER A 151 -3.73 -16.92 12.73
N ASN A 152 -5.02 -16.70 13.04
CA ASN A 152 -5.90 -17.70 13.64
C ASN A 152 -6.75 -18.41 12.55
N TRP A 153 -6.19 -18.58 11.34
CA TRP A 153 -6.85 -19.25 10.22
C TRP A 153 -6.63 -20.77 10.21
N ARG A 154 -5.90 -21.31 11.18
CA ARG A 154 -5.76 -22.77 11.37
C ARG A 154 -6.78 -23.31 12.37
N THR A 155 -8.07 -23.14 12.08
CA THR A 155 -9.14 -24.01 12.62
C THR A 155 -10.29 -24.12 11.63
N THR A 156 -10.18 -25.02 10.67
CA THR A 156 -11.27 -25.96 10.39
C THR A 156 -10.64 -27.28 10.01
N SER A 157 -10.69 -28.20 10.96
CA SER A 157 -10.39 -29.62 10.81
C SER A 157 -11.17 -30.21 9.62
N VAL A 158 -10.45 -30.64 8.58
CA VAL A 158 -10.93 -31.72 7.71
C VAL A 158 -10.45 -33.03 8.34
N SER A 159 -11.31 -33.62 9.17
CA SER A 159 -11.27 -35.04 9.47
C SER A 159 -12.43 -35.70 8.70
N PRO A 160 -12.18 -36.69 7.84
CA PRO A 160 -13.26 -37.45 7.21
C PRO A 160 -13.82 -38.47 8.20
N PRO A 161 -15.14 -38.66 8.34
CA PRO A 161 -15.64 -39.96 8.74
C PRO A 161 -15.58 -40.86 7.50
N GLY A 162 -14.63 -41.80 7.54
CA GLY A 162 -14.60 -42.94 6.64
C GLY A 162 -15.92 -43.70 6.69
N THR A 163 -16.34 -44.13 5.50
CA THR A 163 -17.40 -45.10 5.27
C THR A 163 -16.93 -46.48 5.72
N GLY A 164 -17.74 -47.20 6.50
CA GLY A 164 -17.48 -48.59 6.91
C GLY A 164 -18.24 -49.00 8.16
#